data_AF-A0A9P6HTY5-F1
#
_entry.id   AF-A0A9P6HTY5-F1
#
_cell.length_a   1.000
_cell.length_b   1.000
_cell.length_c   1.000
_cell.angle_alpha   90.00
_cell.angle_beta   90.00
_cell.angle_gamma   90.00
#
_symmetry.space_group_name_H-M   'P 1'
#
loop_
_entity.id
_entity.type
_entity.pdbx_description
1 polymer ?
#
loop_
_entity_poly.entity_id
_entity_poly.type
_entity_poly.pdbx_seq_one_letter_code
_entity_poly.pdbx_strand_id
1 'polypeptide(L)'
;MKSFAPIALFAAGAFAAPNAAELSLRQLSNVNTIMETVLAGIQSLDQTCVAYSGGQGQELVQASDKMLTIIRTATDNAAAMQPLSMDEAIAFQPLSDKLNAAGDKLLDDITGKLSLYAQNCICESTLNWVSQISGNVNTLMTTISTKFPQGGKGGDEISHFGQVFTQMQESLQSCSGKACTPGSGPAGGFTPTEAAVPGAAAPTGSAHRNGTSSGREGNNGKPNNGKPNNGKPNNGKPNNGKGNNDKDGNKGKESSTEDSTSMKPVSVSTGGAAMMTFSGAGVAAALAVLLL
;
A
#
# COMPACT_ATOMS: atom_id res chain seq x y z
N MET A 1 4.71 -41.32 -44.81
CA MET A 1 5.43 -40.19 -44.18
C MET A 1 5.84 -40.64 -42.80
N LYS A 2 7.14 -40.77 -42.54
CA LYS A 2 7.71 -41.29 -41.27
C LYS A 2 7.89 -40.12 -40.31
N SER A 3 7.10 -40.07 -39.25
CA SER A 3 7.18 -39.06 -38.19
C SER A 3 8.23 -39.47 -37.16
N PHE A 4 9.29 -38.67 -37.03
CA PHE A 4 10.26 -38.77 -35.94
C PHE A 4 9.82 -37.82 -34.82
N ALA A 5 9.56 -38.36 -33.62
CA ALA A 5 9.34 -37.59 -32.41
C ALA A 5 10.65 -37.48 -31.62
N PRO A 6 11.14 -36.28 -31.27
CA PRO A 6 12.32 -36.15 -30.42
C PRO A 6 11.95 -36.40 -28.95
N ILE A 7 12.70 -37.29 -28.31
CA ILE A 7 12.66 -37.52 -26.86
C ILE A 7 13.51 -36.42 -26.21
N ALA A 8 12.86 -35.45 -25.56
CA ALA A 8 13.53 -34.44 -24.73
C ALA A 8 13.85 -35.03 -23.35
N LEU A 9 15.14 -35.29 -23.10
CA LEU A 9 15.68 -35.64 -21.79
C LEU A 9 15.79 -34.36 -20.94
N PHE A 10 14.85 -34.16 -20.02
CA PHE A 10 14.98 -33.14 -18.98
C PHE A 10 16.01 -33.61 -17.94
N ALA A 11 17.25 -33.12 -18.06
CA ALA A 11 18.24 -33.26 -17.00
C ALA A 11 17.77 -32.42 -15.79
N ALA A 12 17.25 -33.10 -14.76
CA ALA A 12 16.91 -32.49 -13.48
C ALA A 12 18.20 -32.06 -12.77
N GLY A 13 18.65 -30.84 -13.01
CA GLY A 13 19.66 -30.20 -12.17
C GLY A 13 19.09 -30.00 -10.77
N ALA A 14 19.73 -30.58 -9.76
CA ALA A 14 19.42 -30.29 -8.38
C ALA A 14 19.81 -28.83 -8.08
N PHE A 15 18.89 -27.90 -8.30
CA PHE A 15 19.00 -26.56 -7.73
C PHE A 15 18.92 -26.73 -6.22
N ALA A 16 20.04 -26.51 -5.52
CA ALA A 16 20.04 -26.43 -4.07
C ALA A 16 18.98 -25.40 -3.66
N ALA A 17 17.94 -25.86 -2.97
CA ALA A 17 16.91 -24.97 -2.47
C ALA A 17 17.61 -23.90 -1.60
N PRO A 18 17.31 -22.61 -1.79
CA PRO A 18 17.91 -21.56 -0.97
C PRO A 18 17.66 -21.88 0.50
N ASN A 19 18.69 -21.71 1.34
CA ASN A 19 18.55 -21.95 2.76
C ASN A 19 17.57 -20.93 3.37
N ALA A 20 16.96 -21.27 4.51
CA ALA A 20 15.93 -20.45 5.14
C ALA A 20 16.38 -19.00 5.43
N ALA A 21 17.68 -18.77 5.68
CA ALA A 21 18.25 -17.45 5.93
C ALA A 21 18.38 -16.59 4.65
N GLU A 22 18.68 -17.19 3.51
CA GLU A 22 18.67 -16.47 2.21
C GLU A 22 17.25 -16.18 1.72
N LEU A 23 16.30 -17.01 2.14
CA LEU A 23 14.89 -16.84 1.84
C LEU A 23 14.30 -15.68 2.67
N SER A 24 14.65 -15.58 3.95
CA SER A 24 14.23 -14.46 4.82
C SER A 24 14.84 -13.12 4.38
N LEU A 25 16.13 -13.05 4.04
CA LEU A 25 16.72 -11.80 3.54
C LEU A 25 16.01 -11.25 2.28
N ARG A 26 15.55 -12.12 1.38
CA ARG A 26 14.72 -11.74 0.23
C ARG A 26 13.32 -11.28 0.67
N GLN A 27 12.77 -11.96 1.67
CA GLN A 27 11.60 -11.60 2.50
C GLN A 27 11.51 -10.11 2.78
N LEU A 28 12.41 -9.69 3.66
CA LEU A 28 12.45 -8.35 4.18
C LEU A 28 12.66 -7.29 3.08
N SER A 29 13.52 -7.57 2.09
CA SER A 29 13.73 -6.65 0.96
C SER A 29 12.45 -6.42 0.15
N ASN A 30 11.65 -7.47 -0.06
CA ASN A 30 10.38 -7.36 -0.77
C ASN A 30 9.36 -6.55 0.05
N VAL A 31 9.23 -6.79 1.36
CA VAL A 31 8.32 -6.00 2.23
C VAL A 31 8.69 -4.52 2.16
N ASN A 32 9.98 -4.21 2.36
CA ASN A 32 10.46 -2.84 2.36
C ASN A 32 10.16 -2.14 1.02
N THR A 33 10.43 -2.82 -0.10
CA THR A 33 10.14 -2.28 -1.43
C THR A 33 8.64 -2.00 -1.62
N ILE A 34 7.78 -2.93 -1.21
CA ILE A 34 6.33 -2.78 -1.29
C ILE A 34 5.88 -1.54 -0.49
N MET A 35 6.33 -1.44 0.76
CA MET A 35 5.86 -0.43 1.69
C MET A 35 6.48 0.96 1.42
N GLU A 36 7.72 1.03 0.92
CA GLU A 36 8.30 2.27 0.39
C GLU A 36 7.57 2.76 -0.86
N THR A 37 7.11 1.85 -1.72
CA THR A 37 6.29 2.20 -2.89
C THR A 37 4.95 2.80 -2.46
N VAL A 38 4.30 2.19 -1.46
CA VAL A 38 3.05 2.71 -0.88
C VAL A 38 3.29 4.07 -0.24
N LEU A 39 4.37 4.25 0.54
CA LEU A 39 4.74 5.54 1.15
C LEU A 39 4.92 6.63 0.11
N ALA A 40 5.65 6.34 -0.97
CA ALA A 40 5.84 7.28 -2.08
C ALA A 40 4.51 7.61 -2.79
N GLY A 41 3.60 6.63 -2.88
CA GLY A 41 2.24 6.84 -3.37
C GLY A 41 1.43 7.81 -2.51
N ILE A 42 1.43 7.61 -1.18
CA ILE A 42 0.76 8.51 -0.21
C ILE A 42 1.32 9.92 -0.34
N GLN A 43 2.65 10.07 -0.33
CA GLN A 43 3.32 11.36 -0.44
C GLN A 43 3.04 12.06 -1.77
N SER A 44 2.93 11.31 -2.88
CA SER A 44 2.57 11.88 -4.18
C SER A 44 1.12 12.37 -4.22
N LEU A 45 0.19 11.63 -3.60
CA LEU A 45 -1.21 12.03 -3.49
C LEU A 45 -1.34 13.27 -2.59
N ASP A 46 -0.68 13.27 -1.44
CA ASP A 46 -0.59 14.37 -0.49
C ASP A 46 -0.09 15.66 -1.16
N GLN A 47 1.02 15.60 -1.90
CA GLN A 47 1.52 16.75 -2.67
C GLN A 47 0.50 17.28 -3.68
N THR A 48 -0.30 16.40 -4.30
CA THR A 48 -1.36 16.80 -5.23
C THR A 48 -2.51 17.50 -4.49
N CYS A 49 -2.91 17.00 -3.31
CA CYS A 49 -3.88 17.66 -2.43
C CYS A 49 -3.42 19.05 -2.00
N VAL A 50 -2.15 19.19 -1.59
CA VAL A 50 -1.56 20.48 -1.20
C VAL A 50 -1.54 21.45 -2.38
N ALA A 51 -1.13 20.98 -3.56
CA ALA A 51 -1.02 21.78 -4.78
C ALA A 51 -2.38 22.18 -5.37
N TYR A 52 -3.46 21.47 -5.03
CA TYR A 52 -4.80 21.76 -5.51
C TYR A 52 -5.23 23.18 -5.14
N SER A 53 -5.53 23.99 -6.16
CA SER A 53 -5.94 25.39 -6.02
C SER A 53 -7.36 25.67 -6.50
N GLY A 54 -8.11 24.65 -6.92
CA GLY A 54 -9.46 24.76 -7.46
C GLY A 54 -9.62 24.12 -8.85
N GLY A 55 -10.83 24.15 -9.41
CA GLY A 55 -11.17 23.53 -10.69
C GLY A 55 -11.94 22.22 -10.54
N GLN A 56 -11.89 21.37 -11.57
CA GLN A 56 -12.66 20.10 -11.59
C GLN A 56 -11.98 18.98 -10.78
N GLY A 57 -10.76 19.17 -10.28
CA GLY A 57 -10.03 18.18 -9.48
C GLY A 57 -9.59 16.95 -10.26
N GLN A 58 -9.42 17.03 -11.58
CA GLN A 58 -9.02 15.89 -12.42
C GLN A 58 -7.63 15.36 -12.03
N GLU A 59 -6.73 16.24 -11.61
CA GLU A 59 -5.41 15.92 -11.07
C GLU A 59 -5.49 15.09 -9.78
N LEU A 60 -6.46 15.37 -8.91
CA LEU A 60 -6.69 14.60 -7.69
C LEU A 60 -7.20 13.20 -8.02
N VAL A 61 -8.13 13.10 -8.98
CA VAL A 61 -8.62 11.80 -9.47
C VAL A 61 -7.48 10.97 -10.06
N GLN A 62 -6.66 11.54 -10.94
CA GLN A 62 -5.51 10.83 -11.53
C GLN A 62 -4.48 10.40 -10.48
N ALA A 63 -4.19 11.26 -9.50
CA ALA A 63 -3.30 10.92 -8.40
C ALA A 63 -3.88 9.77 -7.55
N SER A 64 -5.19 9.80 -7.30
CA SER A 64 -5.88 8.74 -6.54
C SER A 64 -5.90 7.40 -7.30
N ASP A 65 -6.12 7.40 -8.61
CA ASP A 65 -6.07 6.19 -9.46
C ASP A 65 -4.67 5.56 -9.47
N LYS A 66 -3.64 6.42 -9.52
CA LYS A 66 -2.25 5.97 -9.40
C LYS A 66 -2.00 5.35 -8.03
N MET A 67 -2.51 5.96 -6.96
CA MET A 67 -2.40 5.41 -5.60
C MET A 67 -3.12 4.07 -5.47
N LEU A 68 -4.34 3.94 -6.01
CA LEU A 68 -5.08 2.67 -6.06
C LEU A 68 -4.30 1.58 -6.79
N THR A 69 -3.66 1.92 -7.91
CA THR A 69 -2.81 0.99 -8.65
C THR A 69 -1.61 0.53 -7.82
N ILE A 70 -0.96 1.46 -7.11
CA ILE A 70 0.13 1.16 -6.19
C ILE A 70 -0.33 0.19 -5.09
N ILE A 71 -1.45 0.47 -4.43
CA ILE A 71 -1.97 -0.37 -3.33
C ILE A 71 -2.34 -1.77 -3.83
N ARG A 72 -2.99 -1.89 -4.99
CA ARG A 72 -3.35 -3.19 -5.57
C ARG A 72 -2.12 -4.01 -5.91
N THR A 73 -1.14 -3.39 -6.56
CA THR A 73 0.15 -4.03 -6.87
C THR A 73 0.89 -4.45 -5.60
N ALA A 74 0.90 -3.59 -4.58
CA ALA A 74 1.46 -3.89 -3.27
C ALA A 74 0.75 -5.09 -2.62
N THR A 75 -0.57 -5.18 -2.75
CA THR A 75 -1.39 -6.26 -2.20
C THR A 75 -1.07 -7.58 -2.88
N ASP A 76 -1.01 -7.60 -4.21
CA ASP A 76 -0.67 -8.80 -4.99
C ASP A 76 0.74 -9.30 -4.65
N ASN A 77 1.70 -8.37 -4.56
CA ASN A 77 3.07 -8.69 -4.16
C ASN A 77 3.12 -9.23 -2.72
N ALA A 78 2.41 -8.60 -1.79
CA ALA A 78 2.32 -9.03 -0.39
C ALA A 78 1.70 -10.42 -0.28
N ALA A 79 0.64 -10.72 -1.04
CA ALA A 79 -0.01 -12.03 -1.03
C ALA A 79 0.95 -13.17 -1.43
N ALA A 80 1.85 -12.92 -2.38
CA ALA A 80 2.87 -13.86 -2.84
C ALA A 80 4.03 -14.06 -1.84
N MET A 81 4.10 -13.25 -0.78
CA MET A 81 5.17 -13.33 0.20
C MET A 81 5.04 -14.55 1.11
N GLN A 82 6.17 -15.01 1.61
CA GLN A 82 6.20 -15.98 2.70
C GLN A 82 5.98 -15.29 4.05
N PRO A 83 5.57 -16.04 5.09
CA PRO A 83 5.52 -15.52 6.45
C PRO A 83 6.88 -14.97 6.88
N LEU A 84 6.86 -13.84 7.55
CA LEU A 84 8.01 -13.16 8.13
C LEU A 84 8.40 -13.80 9.46
N SER A 85 9.68 -13.76 9.76
CA SER A 85 10.21 -14.02 11.09
C SER A 85 9.92 -12.86 12.05
N MET A 86 10.11 -13.11 13.34
CA MET A 86 9.92 -12.08 14.38
C MET A 86 10.91 -10.90 14.21
N ASP A 87 12.16 -11.18 13.86
CA ASP A 87 13.18 -10.15 13.66
C ASP A 87 12.85 -9.25 12.46
N GLU A 88 12.32 -9.84 11.37
CA GLU A 88 11.86 -9.09 10.19
C GLU A 88 10.64 -8.22 10.52
N ALA A 89 9.70 -8.74 11.32
CA ALA A 89 8.56 -7.98 11.79
C ALA A 89 8.98 -6.77 12.65
N ILE A 90 9.99 -6.92 13.51
CA ILE A 90 10.54 -5.81 14.31
C ILE A 90 11.21 -4.77 13.41
N ALA A 91 11.96 -5.21 12.40
CA ALA A 91 12.64 -4.32 11.46
C ALA A 91 11.66 -3.46 10.63
N PHE A 92 10.38 -3.86 10.56
CA PHE A 92 9.34 -3.14 9.85
C PHE A 92 8.85 -1.86 10.58
N GLN A 93 9.04 -1.77 11.91
CA GLN A 93 8.47 -0.70 12.73
C GLN A 93 8.75 0.72 12.21
N PRO A 94 10.01 1.10 11.86
CA PRO A 94 10.29 2.47 11.42
C PRO A 94 9.62 2.84 10.09
N LEU A 95 9.34 1.85 9.24
CA LEU A 95 8.62 2.08 7.99
C LEU A 95 7.11 2.21 8.24
N SER A 96 6.58 1.41 9.17
CA SER A 96 5.20 1.56 9.67
C SER A 96 4.96 2.97 10.22
N ASP A 97 5.86 3.48 11.07
CA ASP A 97 5.77 4.82 11.64
C ASP A 97 5.77 5.91 10.55
N LYS A 98 6.58 5.76 9.50
CA LYS A 98 6.59 6.67 8.35
C LYS A 98 5.28 6.64 7.55
N LEU A 99 4.70 5.45 7.36
CA LEU A 99 3.42 5.30 6.69
C LEU A 99 2.29 5.95 7.51
N ASN A 100 2.29 5.76 8.83
CA ASN A 100 1.35 6.40 9.74
C ASN A 100 1.46 7.93 9.64
N ALA A 101 2.66 8.47 9.80
CA ALA A 101 2.89 9.92 9.71
C ALA A 101 2.51 10.50 8.33
N ALA A 102 2.73 9.75 7.24
CA ALA A 102 2.30 10.18 5.91
C ALA A 102 0.78 10.13 5.74
N GLY A 103 0.11 9.13 6.33
CA GLY A 103 -1.35 9.03 6.35
C GLY A 103 -2.00 10.16 7.15
N ASP A 104 -1.46 10.47 8.33
CA ASP A 104 -1.90 11.57 9.19
C ASP A 104 -1.76 12.91 8.47
N LYS A 105 -0.60 13.14 7.83
CA LYS A 105 -0.36 14.35 7.06
C LYS A 105 -1.34 14.50 5.89
N LEU A 106 -1.60 13.41 5.15
CA LEU A 106 -2.57 13.41 4.05
C LEU A 106 -3.98 13.76 4.55
N LEU A 107 -4.39 13.23 5.71
CA LEU A 107 -5.65 13.57 6.35
C LEU A 107 -5.72 15.05 6.73
N ASP A 108 -4.69 15.59 7.35
CA ASP A 108 -4.61 17.00 7.71
C ASP A 108 -4.73 17.89 6.47
N ASP A 109 -4.03 17.56 5.38
CA ASP A 109 -4.05 18.34 4.15
C ASP A 109 -5.41 18.25 3.41
N ILE A 110 -6.05 17.08 3.39
CA ILE A 110 -7.42 16.94 2.86
C ILE A 110 -8.41 17.74 3.69
N THR A 111 -8.31 17.68 5.02
CA THR A 111 -9.18 18.40 5.96
C THR A 111 -8.99 19.92 5.82
N GLY A 112 -7.76 20.38 5.66
CA GLY A 112 -7.43 21.78 5.40
C GLY A 112 -7.96 22.31 4.06
N LYS A 113 -8.26 21.42 3.10
CA LYS A 113 -8.78 21.77 1.76
C LYS A 113 -10.29 21.61 1.62
N LEU A 114 -11.03 21.17 2.64
CA LEU A 114 -12.48 20.93 2.56
C LEU A 114 -13.26 22.12 2.01
N SER A 115 -12.96 23.34 2.48
CA SER A 115 -13.63 24.56 1.98
C SER A 115 -13.39 24.78 0.49
N LEU A 116 -12.19 24.47 -0.01
CA LEU A 116 -11.85 24.59 -1.43
C LEU A 116 -12.50 23.48 -2.25
N TYR A 117 -12.56 22.25 -1.73
CA TYR A 117 -13.28 21.14 -2.36
C TYR A 117 -14.78 21.43 -2.47
N ALA A 118 -15.37 22.01 -1.42
CA ALA A 118 -16.77 22.44 -1.40
C ALA A 118 -17.02 23.57 -2.40
N GLN A 119 -16.16 24.59 -2.44
CA GLN A 119 -16.28 25.71 -3.39
C GLN A 119 -16.24 25.25 -4.84
N ASN A 120 -15.47 24.19 -5.14
CA ASN A 120 -15.27 23.67 -6.48
C ASN A 120 -16.14 22.44 -6.81
N CYS A 121 -17.08 22.08 -5.93
CA CYS A 121 -18.02 20.98 -6.15
C CYS A 121 -17.38 19.59 -6.32
N ILE A 122 -16.21 19.36 -5.72
CA ILE A 122 -15.50 18.08 -5.86
C ILE A 122 -15.57 17.19 -4.62
N CYS A 123 -16.26 17.60 -3.55
CA CYS A 123 -16.37 16.82 -2.31
C CYS A 123 -16.83 15.38 -2.51
N GLU A 124 -17.84 15.16 -3.36
CA GLU A 124 -18.37 13.81 -3.63
C GLU A 124 -17.37 12.94 -4.41
N SER A 125 -16.73 13.51 -5.44
CA SER A 125 -15.66 12.81 -6.17
C SER A 125 -14.50 12.48 -5.24
N THR A 126 -14.14 13.40 -4.33
CA THR A 126 -13.09 13.20 -3.34
C THR A 126 -13.44 12.11 -2.34
N LEU A 127 -14.66 12.12 -1.80
CA LEU A 127 -15.18 11.08 -0.93
C LEU A 127 -15.13 9.69 -1.58
N ASN A 128 -15.52 9.61 -2.86
CA ASN A 128 -15.52 8.35 -3.60
C ASN A 128 -14.11 7.74 -3.70
N TRP A 129 -13.10 8.51 -4.16
CA TRP A 129 -11.76 7.95 -4.27
C TRP A 129 -11.12 7.68 -2.90
N VAL A 130 -11.41 8.48 -1.87
CA VAL A 130 -10.95 8.21 -0.50
C VAL A 130 -11.51 6.88 0.01
N SER A 131 -12.80 6.63 -0.21
CA SER A 131 -13.45 5.37 0.16
C SER A 131 -12.82 4.17 -0.55
N GLN A 132 -12.54 4.30 -1.86
CA GLN A 132 -11.85 3.25 -2.61
C GLN A 132 -10.43 3.00 -2.09
N ILE A 133 -9.65 4.06 -1.82
CA ILE A 133 -8.30 3.93 -1.26
C ILE A 133 -8.37 3.21 0.09
N SER A 134 -9.25 3.66 0.99
CA SER A 134 -9.44 3.04 2.30
C SER A 134 -9.74 1.54 2.22
N GLY A 135 -10.67 1.13 1.34
CA GLY A 135 -10.99 -0.29 1.14
C GLY A 135 -9.80 -1.12 0.61
N ASN A 136 -9.01 -0.56 -0.32
CA ASN A 136 -7.83 -1.24 -0.86
C ASN A 136 -6.69 -1.28 0.19
N VAL A 137 -6.49 -0.23 0.98
CA VAL A 137 -5.50 -0.23 2.07
C VAL A 137 -5.88 -1.23 3.16
N ASN A 138 -7.15 -1.33 3.53
CA ASN A 138 -7.60 -2.35 4.49
C ASN A 138 -7.30 -3.78 4.00
N THR A 139 -7.49 -4.02 2.69
CA THR A 139 -7.15 -5.31 2.05
C THR A 139 -5.64 -5.56 2.08
N LEU A 140 -4.82 -4.55 1.76
CA LEU A 140 -3.36 -4.62 1.85
C LEU A 140 -2.92 -4.94 3.28
N MET A 141 -3.39 -4.19 4.27
CA MET A 141 -3.03 -4.35 5.68
C MET A 141 -3.44 -5.73 6.21
N THR A 142 -4.64 -6.19 5.87
CA THR A 142 -5.09 -7.55 6.21
C THR A 142 -4.15 -8.58 5.59
N THR A 143 -3.82 -8.44 4.30
CA THR A 143 -2.90 -9.35 3.59
C THR A 143 -1.52 -9.39 4.24
N ILE A 144 -0.95 -8.22 4.54
CA ILE A 144 0.35 -8.09 5.20
C ILE A 144 0.30 -8.70 6.60
N SER A 145 -0.78 -8.47 7.37
CA SER A 145 -0.91 -9.01 8.73
C SER A 145 -0.83 -10.55 8.77
N THR A 146 -1.32 -11.23 7.71
CA THR A 146 -1.19 -12.70 7.59
C THR A 146 0.25 -13.18 7.44
N LYS A 147 1.17 -12.27 7.10
CA LYS A 147 2.60 -12.54 6.96
C LYS A 147 3.36 -12.29 8.26
N PHE A 148 2.77 -11.63 9.26
CA PHE A 148 3.42 -11.40 10.53
C PHE A 148 3.21 -12.59 11.48
N PRO A 149 4.20 -12.95 12.32
CA PRO A 149 4.02 -13.98 13.33
C PRO A 149 3.02 -13.53 14.41
N GLN A 150 2.30 -14.48 15.02
CA GLN A 150 1.40 -14.19 16.14
C GLN A 150 2.20 -13.57 17.30
N GLY A 151 1.73 -12.44 17.82
CA GLY A 151 2.45 -11.66 18.85
C GLY A 151 3.35 -10.54 18.30
N GLY A 152 3.41 -10.36 16.97
CA GLY A 152 3.98 -9.15 16.36
C GLY A 152 3.14 -7.90 16.66
N LYS A 153 3.77 -6.73 16.75
CA LYS A 153 3.14 -5.47 17.20
C LYS A 153 2.10 -4.85 16.25
N GLY A 154 1.85 -5.41 15.07
CA GLY A 154 1.10 -4.77 13.98
C GLY A 154 -0.41 -4.51 14.19
N GLY A 155 -0.98 -4.76 15.37
CA GLY A 155 -2.41 -4.59 15.61
C GLY A 155 -2.84 -3.13 15.77
N ASP A 156 -2.03 -2.35 16.49
CA ASP A 156 -2.35 -0.96 16.80
C ASP A 156 -2.28 -0.06 15.56
N GLU A 157 -1.31 -0.31 14.67
CA GLU A 157 -1.14 0.45 13.43
C GLU A 157 -2.29 0.22 12.44
N ILE A 158 -2.83 -1.01 12.37
CA ILE A 158 -4.02 -1.31 11.55
C ILE A 158 -5.22 -0.49 12.05
N SER A 159 -5.40 -0.41 13.37
CA SER A 159 -6.47 0.40 13.97
C SER A 159 -6.28 1.89 13.66
N HIS A 160 -5.05 2.40 13.77
CA HIS A 160 -4.74 3.80 13.46
C HIS A 160 -5.12 4.18 12.03
N PHE A 161 -4.70 3.40 11.02
CA PHE A 161 -5.09 3.66 9.62
C PHE A 161 -6.60 3.63 9.43
N GLY A 162 -7.29 2.67 10.05
CA GLY A 162 -8.76 2.60 9.99
C GLY A 162 -9.42 3.88 10.51
N GLN A 163 -8.91 4.43 11.61
CA GLN A 163 -9.41 5.69 12.19
C GLN A 163 -9.12 6.88 11.28
N VAL A 164 -7.90 7.01 10.75
CA VAL A 164 -7.51 8.09 9.82
C VAL A 164 -8.44 8.14 8.60
N PHE A 165 -8.70 6.99 7.96
CA PHE A 165 -9.61 6.96 6.81
C PHE A 165 -11.07 7.21 7.16
N THR A 166 -11.51 6.78 8.35
CA THR A 166 -12.86 7.05 8.85
C THR A 166 -13.05 8.56 9.05
N GLN A 167 -12.11 9.21 9.72
CA GLN A 167 -12.12 10.66 9.95
C GLN A 167 -12.06 11.44 8.64
N MET A 168 -11.29 10.97 7.64
CA MET A 168 -11.24 11.57 6.31
C MET A 168 -12.61 11.51 5.61
N GLN A 169 -13.27 10.35 5.67
CA GLN A 169 -14.59 10.15 5.07
C GLN A 169 -15.66 11.01 5.75
N GLU A 170 -15.68 11.06 7.09
CA GLU A 170 -16.60 11.92 7.85
C GLU A 170 -16.41 13.40 7.50
N SER A 171 -15.16 13.84 7.41
CA SER A 171 -14.79 15.20 7.03
C SER A 171 -15.29 15.56 5.62
N LEU A 172 -15.12 14.66 4.65
CA LEU A 172 -15.60 14.85 3.28
C LEU A 172 -17.12 14.73 3.16
N GLN A 173 -17.75 13.85 3.95
CA GLN A 173 -19.20 13.74 4.02
C GLN A 173 -19.84 15.07 4.47
N SER A 174 -19.19 15.79 5.39
CA SER A 174 -19.67 17.09 5.87
C SER A 174 -19.78 18.16 4.78
N CYS A 175 -19.04 18.03 3.67
CA CYS A 175 -19.11 18.92 2.52
C CYS A 175 -19.82 18.31 1.30
N SER A 176 -19.97 16.98 1.25
CA SER A 176 -20.81 16.30 0.26
C SER A 176 -22.30 16.65 0.46
N GLY A 177 -23.07 16.71 -0.62
CA GLY A 177 -24.52 17.00 -0.56
C GLY A 177 -24.90 18.47 -0.33
N LYS A 178 -23.95 19.37 -0.06
CA LYS A 178 -24.22 20.82 -0.10
C LYS A 178 -24.44 21.25 -1.55
N ALA A 179 -25.52 22.00 -1.79
CA ALA A 179 -25.80 22.57 -3.11
C ALA A 179 -24.58 23.41 -3.53
N CYS A 180 -23.90 22.93 -4.56
CA CYS A 180 -22.72 23.60 -5.05
C CYS A 180 -23.14 24.46 -6.23
N THR A 181 -23.12 25.78 -6.06
CA THR A 181 -23.27 26.71 -7.18
C THR A 181 -21.96 26.64 -7.96
N PRO A 182 -21.94 26.09 -9.18
CA PRO A 182 -20.76 26.18 -10.02
C PRO A 182 -20.48 27.67 -10.15
N GLY A 183 -19.29 28.11 -9.72
CA GLY A 183 -18.89 29.50 -9.90
C GLY A 183 -19.19 29.90 -11.34
N SER A 184 -19.80 31.06 -11.52
CA SER A 184 -20.37 31.58 -12.77
C SER A 184 -19.34 31.84 -13.89
N GLY A 185 -18.29 31.05 -13.96
CA GLY A 185 -17.38 30.98 -15.09
C GLY A 185 -18.12 30.50 -16.34
N PRO A 186 -17.67 30.91 -17.54
CA PRO A 186 -18.35 30.60 -18.78
C PRO A 186 -18.54 29.09 -18.90
N ALA A 187 -19.80 28.66 -18.92
CA ALA A 187 -20.21 27.28 -18.96
C ALA A 187 -19.65 26.59 -20.22
N GLY A 188 -18.48 25.96 -20.10
CA GLY A 188 -18.05 24.90 -20.99
C GLY A 188 -18.92 23.69 -20.70
N GLY A 189 -20.01 23.55 -21.45
CA GLY A 189 -21.05 22.54 -21.24
C GLY A 189 -20.49 21.13 -21.11
N PHE A 190 -20.38 20.65 -19.87
CA PHE A 190 -20.29 19.22 -19.58
C PHE A 190 -21.72 18.74 -19.33
N THR A 191 -22.37 18.27 -20.39
CA THR A 191 -23.59 17.47 -20.24
C THR A 191 -23.18 16.12 -19.64
N PRO A 192 -23.70 15.72 -18.47
CA PRO A 192 -23.50 14.37 -17.98
C PRO A 192 -24.10 13.42 -19.02
N THR A 193 -23.23 12.68 -19.71
CA THR A 193 -23.68 11.58 -20.57
C THR A 193 -24.14 10.49 -19.63
N GLU A 194 -25.46 10.42 -19.43
CA GLU A 194 -26.14 9.34 -18.76
C GLU A 194 -25.78 8.03 -19.49
N ALA A 195 -24.84 7.28 -18.93
CA ALA A 195 -24.49 5.96 -19.44
C ALA A 195 -25.69 5.04 -19.17
N ALA A 196 -26.46 4.77 -20.21
CA ALA A 196 -27.52 3.77 -20.20
C ALA A 196 -26.96 2.44 -19.67
N VAL A 197 -27.47 2.02 -18.51
CA VAL A 197 -27.19 0.71 -17.91
C VAL A 197 -27.88 -0.35 -18.78
N PRO A 198 -27.15 -1.27 -19.45
CA PRO A 198 -27.78 -2.38 -20.14
C PRO A 198 -28.31 -3.37 -19.10
N GLY A 199 -29.60 -3.70 -19.23
CA GLY A 199 -30.36 -4.51 -18.29
C GLY A 199 -29.75 -5.88 -17.96
N ALA A 200 -30.02 -6.29 -16.72
CA ALA A 200 -29.75 -7.60 -16.18
C ALA A 200 -30.41 -8.70 -17.04
N ALA A 201 -29.61 -9.66 -17.50
CA ALA A 201 -30.07 -10.96 -17.95
C ALA A 201 -29.70 -12.02 -16.90
N ALA A 202 -30.68 -12.86 -16.55
CA ALA A 202 -30.60 -13.92 -15.55
C ALA A 202 -29.57 -15.02 -15.90
N PRO A 203 -28.99 -15.71 -14.90
CA PRO A 203 -28.09 -16.82 -15.14
C PRO A 203 -28.90 -18.10 -15.40
N THR A 204 -28.74 -18.70 -16.58
CA THR A 204 -29.08 -20.11 -16.81
C THR A 204 -27.95 -20.81 -17.56
N GLY A 205 -27.47 -21.90 -16.95
CA GLY A 205 -27.07 -23.10 -17.68
C GLY A 205 -25.64 -23.19 -18.20
N SER A 206 -24.86 -24.04 -17.53
CA SER A 206 -23.62 -24.66 -18.02
C SER A 206 -23.80 -25.34 -19.38
N ALA A 207 -22.87 -25.11 -20.33
CA ALA A 207 -22.50 -26.09 -21.33
C ALA A 207 -21.09 -25.85 -21.90
N HIS A 208 -20.30 -26.89 -21.77
CA HIS A 208 -18.99 -27.14 -22.38
C HIS A 208 -19.08 -27.09 -23.91
N ARG A 209 -18.16 -26.38 -24.59
CA ARG A 209 -17.77 -26.70 -25.99
C ARG A 209 -16.41 -26.12 -26.37
N ASN A 210 -15.52 -27.07 -26.65
CA ASN A 210 -14.25 -26.96 -27.34
C ASN A 210 -14.48 -26.53 -28.81
N GLY A 211 -13.68 -25.60 -29.36
CA GLY A 211 -13.89 -25.11 -30.73
C GLY A 211 -12.79 -24.20 -31.27
N THR A 212 -11.82 -24.81 -31.94
CA THR A 212 -10.80 -24.23 -32.80
C THR A 212 -11.39 -23.46 -34.00
N SER A 213 -10.90 -22.25 -34.28
CA SER A 213 -11.03 -21.52 -35.57
C SER A 213 -10.18 -20.25 -35.53
N SER A 214 -8.99 -20.24 -36.14
CA SER A 214 -8.75 -19.77 -37.52
C SER A 214 -9.08 -18.29 -37.77
N GLY A 215 -8.02 -17.48 -37.84
CA GLY A 215 -7.83 -16.42 -38.84
C GLY A 215 -8.70 -15.17 -38.73
N ARG A 216 -8.12 -14.09 -38.18
CA ARG A 216 -8.33 -12.75 -38.74
C ARG A 216 -7.14 -11.83 -38.45
N GLU A 217 -6.34 -11.70 -39.50
CA GLU A 217 -5.40 -10.61 -39.78
C GLU A 217 -6.14 -9.27 -39.75
N GLY A 218 -5.58 -8.26 -39.09
CA GLY A 218 -6.22 -6.95 -38.98
C GLY A 218 -5.42 -5.89 -38.24
N ASN A 219 -4.57 -5.20 -39.00
CA ASN A 219 -4.05 -3.84 -38.82
C ASN A 219 -3.02 -3.51 -37.72
N ASN A 220 -1.81 -3.32 -38.22
CA ASN A 220 -0.68 -2.61 -37.61
C ASN A 220 -1.02 -1.13 -37.33
N GLY A 221 -1.30 -0.81 -36.06
CA GLY A 221 -1.17 0.54 -35.53
C GLY A 221 0.29 0.83 -35.15
N LYS A 222 0.93 1.69 -35.95
CA LYS A 222 2.30 2.18 -35.79
C LYS A 222 2.49 2.92 -34.45
N PRO A 223 3.35 2.45 -33.52
CA PRO A 223 3.70 3.25 -32.35
C PRO A 223 4.60 4.42 -32.76
N ASN A 224 4.23 5.62 -32.34
CA ASN A 224 4.96 6.85 -32.60
C ASN A 224 6.17 6.91 -31.66
N ASN A 225 7.38 6.87 -32.23
CA ASN A 225 8.65 7.03 -31.50
C ASN A 225 8.79 8.46 -30.97
N GLY A 226 8.25 8.71 -29.78
CA GLY A 226 8.60 9.88 -28.97
C GLY A 226 10.02 9.73 -28.43
N LYS A 227 10.92 10.58 -28.94
CA LYS A 227 12.33 10.69 -28.55
C LYS A 227 12.46 10.99 -27.04
N PRO A 228 13.16 10.17 -26.24
CA PRO A 228 13.46 10.53 -24.85
C PRO A 228 14.43 11.72 -24.84
N ASN A 229 14.03 12.78 -24.15
CA ASN A 229 14.86 13.96 -23.94
C ASN A 229 15.84 13.65 -22.80
N ASN A 230 17.13 13.53 -23.12
CA ASN A 230 18.19 13.34 -22.15
C ASN A 230 18.35 14.61 -21.30
N GLY A 231 17.66 14.64 -20.15
CA GLY A 231 17.94 15.57 -19.07
C GLY A 231 19.31 15.26 -18.45
N LYS A 232 20.23 16.22 -18.58
CA LYS A 232 21.60 16.19 -18.04
C LYS A 232 21.57 16.09 -16.50
N PRO A 233 22.27 15.14 -15.86
CA PRO A 233 22.39 15.13 -14.41
C PRO A 233 23.19 16.35 -13.96
N ASN A 234 22.62 17.14 -13.05
CA ASN A 234 23.31 18.27 -12.44
C ASN A 234 24.11 17.72 -11.24
N ASN A 235 25.43 17.69 -11.38
CA ASN A 235 26.35 17.32 -10.30
C ASN A 235 26.35 18.41 -9.23
N GLY A 236 25.51 18.22 -8.20
CA GLY A 236 25.56 18.97 -6.94
C GLY A 236 26.85 18.65 -6.19
N LYS A 237 27.68 19.67 -6.00
CA LYS A 237 28.94 19.68 -5.25
C LYS A 237 28.68 19.40 -3.75
N PRO A 238 29.40 18.47 -3.08
CA PRO A 238 29.29 18.31 -1.64
C PRO A 238 29.90 19.54 -0.95
N ASN A 239 29.13 20.14 -0.04
CA ASN A 239 29.60 21.23 0.80
C ASN A 239 30.29 20.65 2.04
N ASN A 240 31.57 20.98 2.21
CA ASN A 240 32.37 20.59 3.37
C ASN A 240 31.80 21.21 4.66
N GLY A 241 31.32 20.35 5.56
CA GLY A 241 31.03 20.71 6.94
C GLY A 241 32.32 21.07 7.69
N LYS A 242 32.46 22.35 8.02
CA LYS A 242 33.51 22.90 8.88
C LYS A 242 33.17 22.55 10.33
N GLY A 243 34.00 21.72 10.95
CA GLY A 243 33.88 21.38 12.36
C GLY A 243 34.15 22.59 13.26
N ASN A 244 33.45 22.65 14.40
CA ASN A 244 33.89 23.37 15.57
C ASN A 244 33.94 22.39 16.74
N ASN A 245 35.15 22.26 17.27
CA ASN A 245 35.44 21.75 18.59
C ASN A 245 34.84 22.72 19.61
N ASP A 246 34.13 22.20 20.60
CA ASP A 246 34.15 22.80 21.93
C ASP A 246 34.22 21.72 23.00
N LYS A 247 34.89 22.15 24.06
CA LYS A 247 35.68 21.42 25.03
C LYS A 247 34.94 21.40 26.36
N ASP A 248 35.44 20.56 27.26
CA ASP A 248 35.21 20.58 28.71
C ASP A 248 33.83 20.06 29.14
N GLY A 249 33.67 19.04 29.98
CA GLY A 249 34.55 18.43 30.95
C GLY A 249 33.72 18.23 32.22
N ASN A 250 33.42 16.98 32.59
CA ASN A 250 33.08 16.72 33.99
C ASN A 250 33.48 15.32 34.44
N LYS A 251 34.25 15.30 35.53
CA LYS A 251 34.70 14.12 36.27
C LYS A 251 33.55 13.64 37.15
N GLY A 252 33.21 12.37 37.06
CA GLY A 252 32.40 11.65 38.03
C GLY A 252 32.99 10.25 38.19
N LYS A 253 33.53 9.99 39.38
CA LYS A 253 34.27 8.80 39.82
C LYS A 253 33.29 7.86 40.54
N GLU A 254 33.70 6.60 40.71
CA GLU A 254 33.08 5.52 41.54
C GLU A 254 31.97 4.71 40.84
N SER A 255 31.85 3.39 41.00
CA SER A 255 32.55 2.37 41.78
C SER A 255 32.26 1.01 41.12
N SER A 256 33.21 0.09 41.23
CA SER A 256 33.08 -1.34 40.91
C SER A 256 31.88 -1.99 41.61
N THR A 257 31.25 -3.00 41.01
CA THR A 257 31.13 -4.37 41.56
C THR A 257 30.67 -5.32 40.45
N GLU A 258 31.34 -6.47 40.39
CA GLU A 258 31.06 -7.62 39.53
C GLU A 258 29.70 -8.26 39.88
N ASP A 259 28.95 -8.73 38.88
CA ASP A 259 28.14 -9.93 39.06
C ASP A 259 28.09 -10.72 37.76
N SER A 260 28.48 -11.99 37.88
CA SER A 260 28.64 -12.96 36.81
C SER A 260 27.56 -14.00 37.04
N THR A 261 26.40 -13.85 36.39
CA THR A 261 25.31 -14.82 36.49
C THR A 261 25.22 -15.68 35.23
N SER A 262 25.69 -16.91 35.41
CA SER A 262 25.47 -18.10 34.58
C SER A 262 24.04 -18.22 34.05
N MET A 263 23.87 -18.17 32.72
CA MET A 263 22.61 -18.50 32.05
C MET A 263 22.51 -20.01 31.81
N LYS A 264 21.51 -20.65 32.44
CA LYS A 264 21.07 -22.01 32.13
C LYS A 264 20.30 -22.03 30.79
N PRO A 265 20.39 -23.10 29.99
CA PRO A 265 19.59 -23.23 28.77
C PRO A 265 18.11 -23.44 29.11
N VAL A 266 17.25 -22.57 28.58
CA VAL A 266 15.79 -22.72 28.62
C VAL A 266 15.38 -23.75 27.57
N SER A 267 14.67 -24.79 28.02
CA SER A 267 14.07 -25.80 27.15
C SER A 267 12.81 -25.23 26.50
N VAL A 268 12.77 -25.19 25.17
CA VAL A 268 11.58 -24.76 24.42
C VAL A 268 10.58 -25.93 24.39
N SER A 269 9.48 -25.78 25.11
CA SER A 269 8.34 -26.71 25.07
C SER A 269 7.59 -26.53 23.76
N THR A 270 7.70 -27.52 22.87
CA THR A 270 6.89 -27.62 21.66
C THR A 270 5.51 -28.14 22.05
N GLY A 271 4.59 -27.21 22.36
CA GLY A 271 3.22 -27.51 22.75
C GLY A 271 2.21 -27.12 21.67
N GLY A 272 1.68 -28.14 20.98
CA GLY A 272 0.33 -28.23 20.42
C GLY A 272 -0.26 -27.03 19.68
N ALA A 273 -0.26 -27.09 18.35
CA ALA A 273 -1.13 -26.26 17.51
C ALA A 273 -2.61 -26.65 17.73
N ALA A 274 -3.35 -25.81 18.46
CA ALA A 274 -4.80 -25.78 18.37
C ALA A 274 -5.18 -24.87 17.19
N MET A 275 -5.67 -25.46 16.10
CA MET A 275 -6.28 -24.72 15.00
C MET A 275 -7.56 -24.03 15.50
N MET A 276 -7.51 -22.72 15.74
CA MET A 276 -8.73 -21.92 15.83
C MET A 276 -9.07 -21.39 14.44
N THR A 277 -10.07 -21.99 13.81
CA THR A 277 -10.75 -21.46 12.63
C THR A 277 -11.49 -20.19 13.03
N PHE A 278 -10.95 -19.02 12.71
CA PHE A 278 -11.67 -17.75 12.79
C PHE A 278 -12.70 -17.68 11.66
N SER A 279 -13.96 -17.95 11.99
CA SER A 279 -15.10 -17.72 11.11
C SER A 279 -15.43 -16.21 11.08
N GLY A 280 -15.43 -15.63 9.88
CA GLY A 280 -15.52 -14.19 9.62
C GLY A 280 -16.89 -13.54 9.87
N ALA A 281 -17.49 -13.72 11.04
CA ALA A 281 -18.74 -13.03 11.42
C ALA A 281 -18.70 -12.35 12.81
N GLY A 282 -17.53 -12.23 13.46
CA GLY A 282 -17.43 -11.84 14.88
C GLY A 282 -16.48 -10.68 15.23
N VAL A 283 -16.06 -9.83 14.29
CA VAL A 283 -15.08 -8.75 14.58
C VAL A 283 -15.72 -7.50 15.22
N ALA A 284 -17.05 -7.47 15.42
CA ALA A 284 -17.71 -6.33 16.06
C ALA A 284 -17.77 -6.38 17.61
N ALA A 285 -17.33 -7.46 18.27
CA ALA A 285 -17.54 -7.63 19.72
C ALA A 285 -16.26 -7.77 20.58
N ALA A 286 -15.06 -7.75 19.99
CA ALA A 286 -13.81 -8.02 20.74
C ALA A 286 -12.97 -6.77 21.11
N LEU A 287 -13.44 -5.56 20.79
CA LEU A 287 -12.71 -4.31 21.10
C LEU A 287 -13.08 -3.68 22.46
N ALA A 288 -13.94 -4.30 23.26
CA ALA A 288 -14.36 -3.76 24.56
C ALA A 288 -13.58 -4.30 25.78
N VAL A 289 -12.59 -5.18 25.60
CA VAL A 289 -11.85 -5.82 26.73
C VAL A 289 -10.37 -5.42 26.79
N LEU A 290 -9.87 -4.60 25.87
CA LEU A 290 -8.48 -4.12 25.90
C LEU A 290 -8.33 -2.62 26.22
N LEU A 291 -9.23 -2.10 27.06
CA LEU A 291 -9.12 -0.78 27.71
C LEU A 291 -9.47 -0.87 29.21
N LEU A 292 -8.87 -1.86 29.90
CA LEU A 292 -8.67 -1.88 31.34
C LEU A 292 -7.24 -2.30 31.66
#